data_AF-A0A0Q5SRC5-F1
#
_entry.id   AF-A0A0Q5SRC5-F1
#
_cell.length_a   1.000
_cell.length_b   1.000
_cell.length_c   1.000
_cell.angle_alpha   90.00
_cell.angle_beta   90.00
_cell.angle_gamma   90.00
#
_symmetry.space_group_name_H-M   'P 1'
#
loop_
_entity.id
_entity.type
_entity.pdbx_description
1 polymer ?
#
loop_
_entity_poly.entity_id
_entity_poly.type
_entity_poly.pdbx_seq_one_letter_code
_entity_poly.pdbx_strand_id
1 'polypeptide(L)'
;MKSESYLLTHDESCCYFEFLSEGKQKEDRKVVLYSLMDNCNKYNLCLGHVLPNGELCDLTVSNNGDMEKIISTVIKTISVFLNKDPSRSIYLQAALL
;
A
#
# COMPACT_ATOMS: atom_id res chain seq x y z
N MET A 1 15.70 -12.50 -0.55
CA MET A 1 15.73 -11.71 -1.79
C MET A 1 15.61 -10.24 -1.40
N LYS A 2 16.61 -9.39 -1.67
CA LYS A 2 16.51 -7.94 -1.47
C LYS A 2 16.10 -7.36 -2.83
N SER A 3 14.79 -7.29 -3.08
CA SER A 3 14.25 -6.54 -4.23
C SER A 3 14.23 -5.06 -3.88
N GLU A 4 14.37 -4.20 -4.89
CA GLU A 4 14.14 -2.77 -4.72
C GLU A 4 12.67 -2.48 -4.39
N SER A 5 12.43 -1.39 -3.65
CA SER A 5 11.11 -0.85 -3.31
C SER A 5 11.03 0.60 -3.78
N TYR A 6 9.83 1.11 -4.04
CA TYR A 6 9.62 2.54 -4.27
C TYR A 6 9.94 3.40 -3.02
N LEU A 7 10.20 4.68 -3.28
CA LEU A 7 10.17 5.70 -2.23
C LEU A 7 8.72 5.90 -1.79
N LEU A 8 8.52 5.98 -0.48
CA LEU A 8 7.20 6.03 0.14
C LEU A 8 7.09 7.33 0.91
N THR A 9 5.94 7.98 0.81
CA THR A 9 5.48 8.96 1.80
C THR A 9 4.38 8.33 2.63
N HIS A 10 4.19 8.79 3.86
CA HIS A 10 3.11 8.32 4.71
C HIS A 10 2.66 9.37 5.70
N ASP A 11 1.47 9.18 6.25
CA ASP A 11 0.93 9.99 7.33
C ASP A 11 1.57 9.65 8.69
N GLU A 12 1.28 10.44 9.72
CA GLU A 12 1.85 10.23 11.07
C GLU A 12 1.42 8.92 11.72
N SER A 13 0.22 8.43 11.39
CA SER A 13 -0.33 7.20 11.93
C SER A 13 0.28 5.94 11.30
N CYS A 14 0.99 6.13 10.18
CA CYS A 14 1.49 5.09 9.30
C CYS A 14 0.37 4.19 8.77
N CYS A 15 -0.86 4.69 8.61
CA CYS A 15 -1.98 3.93 8.04
C CYS A 15 -2.19 4.24 6.56
N TYR A 16 -1.61 5.32 6.05
CA TYR A 16 -1.74 5.75 4.67
C TYR A 16 -0.36 5.95 4.06
N PHE A 17 -0.02 5.18 3.04
CA PHE A 17 1.24 5.29 2.30
C PHE A 17 0.98 5.59 0.83
N GLU A 18 1.72 6.52 0.25
CA GLU A 18 1.70 6.78 -1.19
C GLU A 18 3.07 6.53 -1.84
N PHE A 19 3.03 6.11 -3.09
CA PHE A 19 4.20 6.02 -3.95
C PHE A 19 3.82 6.18 -5.42
N LEU A 20 4.80 6.61 -6.22
CA LEU A 20 4.68 6.67 -7.67
C LEU A 20 5.27 5.38 -8.26
N SER A 21 4.44 4.59 -8.93
CA SER A 21 4.86 3.41 -9.69
C SER A 21 5.23 3.88 -11.10
N GLU A 22 6.50 3.72 -11.45
CA GLU A 22 7.06 4.15 -12.73
C GLU A 22 7.24 2.92 -13.62
N GLY A 23 6.33 2.75 -14.58
CA GLY A 23 6.48 1.76 -15.65
C GLY A 23 7.16 2.35 -16.88
N LYS A 24 7.54 1.50 -17.85
CA LYS A 24 8.12 1.95 -19.13
C LYS A 24 7.19 2.85 -19.96
N GLN A 25 5.88 2.81 -19.69
CA GLN A 25 4.85 3.47 -20.51
C GLN A 25 4.08 4.57 -19.77
N LYS A 26 3.99 4.49 -18.43
CA LYS A 26 3.15 5.38 -17.63
C LYS A 26 3.59 5.39 -16.17
N GLU A 27 3.33 6.51 -15.51
CA GLU A 27 3.42 6.66 -14.06
C GLU A 27 2.01 6.54 -13.45
N ASP A 28 1.88 5.74 -12.39
CA ASP A 28 0.63 5.57 -11.66
C ASP A 28 0.86 5.87 -10.17
N ARG A 29 0.04 6.76 -9.59
CA ARG A 29 0.01 6.99 -8.15
C ARG A 29 -0.69 5.83 -7.46
N LYS A 30 0.00 5.17 -6.55
CA LYS A 30 -0.51 4.03 -5.79
C LYS A 30 -0.57 4.36 -4.31
N VAL A 31 -1.49 3.70 -3.63
CA VAL A 31 -1.70 3.83 -2.19
C VAL A 31 -1.64 2.46 -1.54
N VAL A 32 -1.01 2.38 -0.36
CA VAL A 32 -1.21 1.27 0.58
C VAL A 32 -1.98 1.81 1.79
N LEU A 33 -3.15 1.24 2.04
CA LEU A 33 -4.06 1.68 3.10
C LEU A 33 -4.22 0.58 4.14
N TYR A 34 -4.08 0.96 5.41
CA TYR A 34 -4.37 0.14 6.58
C TYR A 34 -5.66 0.64 7.23
N SER A 35 -6.78 -0.05 7.00
CA SER A 35 -8.10 0.32 7.53
C SER A 35 -8.43 -0.51 8.75
N LEU A 36 -8.76 0.15 9.88
CA LEU A 36 -9.16 -0.54 11.10
C LEU A 36 -10.45 -1.35 10.86
N MET A 37 -10.43 -2.64 11.18
CA MET A 37 -11.57 -3.55 10.99
C MET A 37 -12.42 -3.70 12.25
N ASP A 38 -11.80 -3.67 13.42
CA ASP A 38 -12.45 -3.88 14.70
C ASP A 38 -11.69 -3.15 15.83
N ASN A 39 -12.19 -3.26 17.06
CA ASN A 39 -11.60 -2.60 18.23
C ASN A 39 -10.33 -3.29 18.76
N CYS A 40 -9.83 -4.34 18.12
CA CYS A 40 -8.71 -5.16 18.58
C CYS A 40 -7.40 -4.84 17.83
N ASN A 41 -7.24 -3.60 17.34
CA ASN A 41 -6.09 -3.17 16.53
C ASN A 41 -5.82 -4.09 15.32
N LYS A 42 -6.88 -4.62 14.72
CA LYS A 42 -6.82 -5.43 13.51
C LYS A 42 -7.12 -4.57 12.30
N TYR A 43 -6.22 -4.58 11.32
CA TYR A 43 -6.30 -3.71 10.14
C TYR A 43 -6.35 -4.54 8.86
N ASN A 44 -7.24 -4.15 7.93
CA ASN A 44 -7.22 -4.62 6.55
C ASN A 44 -6.09 -3.91 5.79
N LEU A 45 -5.37 -4.65 4.94
CA LEU A 45 -4.36 -4.09 4.05
C LEU A 45 -4.91 -4.03 2.63
N CYS A 46 -4.98 -2.82 2.07
CA CYS A 46 -5.41 -2.60 0.69
C CYS A 46 -4.29 -1.96 -0.14
N LEU A 47 -4.09 -2.44 -1.37
CA LEU A 47 -3.27 -1.80 -2.39
C LEU A 47 -4.23 -1.21 -3.44
N GLY A 48 -4.14 0.09 -3.67
CA GLY A 48 -5.01 0.79 -4.62
C GLY A 48 -4.28 1.83 -5.44
N HIS A 49 -5.07 2.60 -6.18
CA HIS A 49 -4.65 3.71 -7.03
C HIS A 49 -5.25 5.01 -6.52
N VAL A 50 -4.51 6.11 -6.67
CA VAL A 50 -5.04 7.46 -6.52
C VAL A 50 -5.43 7.96 -7.91
N LEU A 51 -6.73 8.13 -8.14
CA LEU A 51 -7.29 8.60 -9.40
C LEU A 51 -7.01 10.10 -9.60
N PRO A 52 -7.14 10.63 -10.85
CA PRO A 52 -6.88 12.05 -11.12
C PRO A 52 -7.76 13.03 -10.32
N ASN A 53 -8.96 12.60 -9.91
CA ASN A 53 -9.87 13.35 -9.04
C ASN A 53 -9.55 13.22 -7.55
N GLY A 54 -8.51 12.45 -7.18
CA GLY A 54 -8.10 12.19 -5.80
C GLY A 54 -8.80 11.00 -5.14
N GLU A 55 -9.74 10.34 -5.81
CA GLU A 55 -10.43 9.17 -5.27
C GLU A 55 -9.52 7.93 -5.27
N LEU A 56 -9.80 6.99 -4.36
CA LEU A 56 -9.06 5.74 -4.26
C LEU A 56 -9.80 4.62 -5.01
N CYS A 57 -9.06 3.78 -5.74
CA CYS A 57 -9.62 2.64 -6.46
C CYS A 57 -8.69 1.42 -6.42
N ASP A 58 -9.17 0.29 -5.89
CA ASP A 58 -8.46 -1.00 -5.83
C ASP A 58 -8.81 -1.94 -6.98
N LEU A 59 -9.83 -1.61 -7.78
CA LEU A 59 -10.26 -2.42 -8.94
C LEU A 59 -9.45 -2.15 -10.21
N THR A 60 -8.63 -1.11 -10.22
CA THR A 60 -7.85 -0.74 -11.40
C THR A 60 -6.69 -1.71 -11.59
N VAL A 61 -6.54 -2.26 -12.80
CA VAL A 61 -5.41 -3.11 -13.16
C VAL A 61 -4.36 -2.28 -13.91
N SER A 62 -3.15 -2.20 -13.37
CA SER A 62 -1.98 -1.61 -14.03
C SER A 62 -1.08 -2.69 -14.61
N ASN A 63 -0.55 -2.48 -15.82
CA ASN A 63 0.38 -3.42 -16.46
C ASN A 63 1.77 -2.78 -16.67
N ASN A 64 2.37 -2.27 -15.58
CA ASN A 64 3.65 -1.55 -15.63
C ASN A 64 4.88 -2.49 -15.61
N GLY A 65 4.67 -3.80 -15.48
CA GLY A 65 5.76 -4.79 -15.45
C GLY A 65 6.62 -4.75 -14.19
N ASP A 66 6.16 -4.08 -13.13
CA ASP A 66 6.90 -3.78 -11.90
C ASP A 66 6.34 -4.50 -10.66
N MET A 67 5.61 -5.61 -10.86
CA MET A 67 4.93 -6.35 -9.80
C MET A 67 5.87 -6.74 -8.65
N GLU A 68 7.11 -7.16 -8.94
CA GLU A 68 8.08 -7.50 -7.90
C GLU A 68 8.45 -6.30 -7.02
N LYS A 69 8.67 -5.12 -7.64
CA LYS A 69 8.95 -3.87 -6.95
C LYS A 69 7.74 -3.39 -6.14
N ILE A 70 6.53 -3.57 -6.66
CA ILE A 70 5.28 -3.29 -5.92
C ILE A 70 5.18 -4.18 -4.69
N ILE A 71 5.37 -5.51 -4.82
CA ILE A 71 5.31 -6.44 -3.69
C ILE A 71 6.37 -6.09 -2.63
N SER A 72 7.61 -5.78 -3.07
CA SER A 72 8.68 -5.33 -2.16
C SER A 72 8.29 -4.05 -1.42
N THR A 73 7.63 -3.12 -2.11
CA THR A 73 7.13 -1.86 -1.53
C THR A 73 6.04 -2.13 -0.48
N VAL A 74 5.08 -3.01 -0.76
CA VAL A 74 4.04 -3.42 0.20
C VAL A 74 4.66 -4.12 1.43
N ILE A 75 5.64 -5.00 1.25
CA ILE A 75 6.34 -5.63 2.39
C ILE A 75 7.06 -4.56 3.25
N LYS A 76 7.62 -3.53 2.62
CA LYS A 76 8.24 -2.41 3.33
C LYS A 76 7.21 -1.61 4.14
N THR A 77 6.02 -1.34 3.61
CA THR A 77 4.97 -0.65 4.40
C THR A 77 4.50 -1.49 5.58
N ILE A 78 4.41 -2.82 5.44
CA ILE A 78 4.06 -3.74 6.54
C ILE A 78 5.06 -3.58 7.70
N SER A 79 6.35 -3.56 7.39
CA SER A 79 7.40 -3.35 8.40
C SER A 79 7.26 -2.00 9.10
N VAL A 80 7.06 -0.91 8.35
CA VAL A 80 6.89 0.44 8.93
C VAL A 80 5.63 0.51 9.79
N PHE A 81 4.52 -0.06 9.34
CA PHE A 81 3.24 -0.07 10.06
C PHE A 81 3.33 -0.84 11.38
N LEU A 82 3.90 -2.04 11.37
CA LEU A 82 4.01 -2.88 12.58
C LEU A 82 5.05 -2.34 13.57
N ASN A 83 6.11 -1.68 13.09
CA ASN A 83 7.10 -1.04 13.96
C ASN A 83 6.55 0.22 14.67
N LYS A 84 5.51 0.86 14.13
CA LYS A 84 4.87 2.02 14.76
C LYS A 84 4.17 1.64 16.06
N ASP A 85 3.54 0.46 16.09
CA ASP A 85 2.86 -0.08 17.26
C ASP A 85 2.79 -1.62 17.15
N PRO A 86 3.59 -2.35 17.96
CA PRO A 86 3.62 -3.81 17.94
C PRO A 86 2.31 -4.50 18.34
N SER A 87 1.32 -3.78 18.89
CA SER A 87 0.00 -4.34 19.20
C SER A 87 -0.90 -4.47 17.96
N ARG A 88 -0.53 -3.83 16.86
CA ARG A 88 -1.30 -3.89 15.60
C ARG A 88 -1.12 -5.24 14.93
N SER A 89 -2.18 -5.71 14.30
CA SER A 89 -2.17 -6.92 13.47
C SER A 89 -2.79 -6.64 12.10
N ILE A 90 -2.31 -7.35 11.08
CA ILE A 90 -2.80 -7.22 9.71
C ILE A 90 -3.64 -8.44 9.36
N TYR A 91 -4.80 -8.18 8.79
CA TYR A 91 -5.65 -9.18 8.18
C TYR A 91 -5.62 -8.99 6.67
N LEU A 92 -5.15 -10.01 5.96
CA LEU A 92 -5.10 -10.00 4.51
C LEU A 92 -6.41 -10.57 3.97
N GLN A 93 -7.30 -9.67 3.54
CA GLN A 93 -8.49 -10.02 2.78
C GLN A 93 -8.29 -9.58 1.32
N ALA A 94 -8.76 -10.39 0.37
CA ALA A 94 -8.66 -10.07 -1.05
C ALA A 94 -9.60 -8.90 -1.38
N ALA A 95 -9.03 -7.68 -1.43
CA ALA A 95 -9.63 -6.39 -1.82
C ALA A 95 -10.86 -5.95 -0.99
N LEU A 96 -11.03 -4.63 -0.81
CA LEU A 96 -12.18 -3.91 -0.22
C LEU A 96 -11.69 -2.52 0.21
N LEU A 97 -11.48 -1.62 -0.76
CA LEU A 97 -11.88 -0.23 -0.54
C LEU A 97 -13.41 -0.14 -0.39
#